data_AF-A0A2E0TME3-F1
#
_entry.id   AF-A0A2E0TME3-F1
#
_cell.length_a   1.000
_cell.length_b   1.000
_cell.length_c   1.000
_cell.angle_alpha   90.00
_cell.angle_beta   90.00
_cell.angle_gamma   90.00
#
_symmetry.space_group_name_H-M   'P 1'
#
loop_
_entity.id
_entity.type
_entity.pdbx_description
1 polymer ?
#
loop_
_entity_poly.entity_id
_entity_poly.type
_entity_poly.pdbx_seq_one_letter_code
_entity_poly.pdbx_strand_id
1 'polypeptide(L)'
;MTDASSAPTSPDEMKAAIKGILRRIRHERDQWDGGFDELRALLTGELKSVALELLDAEARRERLEFQWKLQELLEEFAPPPPPKKEAKPEEPPAEEPAAEEEEPVNEAPGAGGVVAPLRPEDLVPIYDDPRGILIHKHKTDGRWFLTQVNPMTGQPQTVELAEAHKSQVKEELKDSPYWLEKSW
;
A
#
# COMPACT_ATOMS: atom_id res chain seq x y z
N MET A 1 2.85 -17.93 40.88
CA MET A 1 3.22 -16.54 41.20
C MET A 1 3.94 -16.00 39.98
N THR A 2 3.24 -15.30 39.10
CA THR A 2 3.86 -14.50 38.03
C THR A 2 3.37 -13.09 38.25
N ASP A 3 4.33 -12.24 38.57
CA ASP A 3 4.17 -10.87 39.04
C ASP A 3 3.28 -10.03 38.11
N ALA A 4 2.48 -9.18 38.75
CA ALA A 4 1.61 -8.23 38.09
C ALA A 4 2.39 -6.97 37.73
N SER A 5 2.09 -6.40 36.56
CA SER A 5 2.13 -4.94 36.32
C SER A 5 3.47 -4.21 36.33
N SER A 6 4.60 -4.83 35.95
CA SER A 6 5.74 -4.05 35.46
C SER A 6 5.61 -3.88 33.94
N ALA A 7 5.39 -2.64 33.50
CA ALA A 7 5.47 -2.30 32.09
C ALA A 7 6.88 -2.71 31.57
N PRO A 8 6.98 -3.32 30.38
CA PRO A 8 8.27 -3.69 29.83
C PRO A 8 9.17 -2.46 29.70
N THR A 9 10.38 -2.56 30.24
CA THR A 9 11.33 -1.43 30.30
C THR A 9 12.40 -1.49 29.22
N SER A 10 12.49 -2.63 28.53
CA SER A 10 13.42 -2.85 27.42
C SER A 10 12.72 -3.41 26.17
N PRO A 11 13.33 -3.24 24.97
CA PRO A 11 12.82 -3.82 23.74
C PRO A 11 12.66 -5.36 23.77
N ASP A 12 13.59 -6.06 24.45
CA ASP A 12 13.53 -7.52 24.56
C ASP A 12 12.39 -7.99 25.48
N GLU A 13 12.18 -7.29 26.60
CA GLU A 13 11.01 -7.51 27.48
C GLU A 13 9.71 -7.20 26.75
N MET A 14 9.67 -6.12 25.97
CA MET A 14 8.51 -5.73 25.15
C MET A 14 8.17 -6.83 24.15
N LYS A 15 9.17 -7.36 23.45
CA LYS A 15 9.01 -8.47 22.51
C LYS A 15 8.51 -9.74 23.19
N ALA A 16 9.02 -10.05 24.38
CA ALA A 16 8.58 -11.21 25.16
C ALA A 16 7.13 -11.04 25.63
N ALA A 17 6.74 -9.85 26.08
CA ALA A 17 5.38 -9.51 26.50
C ALA A 17 4.40 -9.63 25.33
N ILE A 18 4.68 -9.00 24.19
CA ILE A 18 3.84 -9.09 22.98
C ILE A 18 3.66 -10.54 22.56
N LYS A 19 4.73 -11.34 22.50
CA LYS A 19 4.65 -12.76 22.15
C LYS A 19 3.81 -13.58 23.13
N GLY A 20 3.91 -13.27 24.43
CA GLY A 20 3.12 -13.91 25.48
C GLY A 20 1.63 -13.64 25.28
N ILE A 21 1.27 -12.38 25.02
CA ILE A 21 -0.10 -11.95 24.78
C ILE A 21 -0.65 -12.58 23.50
N LEU A 22 0.07 -12.49 22.37
CA LEU A 22 -0.34 -13.11 21.10
C LEU A 22 -0.54 -14.61 21.24
N ARG A 23 0.36 -15.31 21.95
CA ARG A 23 0.21 -16.74 22.23
C ARG A 23 -1.06 -17.04 23.01
N ARG A 24 -1.40 -16.24 24.04
CA ARG A 24 -2.64 -16.41 24.81
C ARG A 24 -3.87 -16.20 23.92
N ILE A 25 -3.90 -15.11 23.14
CA ILE A 25 -5.00 -14.81 22.21
C ILE A 25 -5.23 -15.95 21.20
N ARG A 26 -4.15 -16.56 20.68
CA ARG A 26 -4.24 -17.72 19.79
C ARG A 26 -4.88 -18.95 20.45
N HIS A 27 -4.67 -19.14 21.75
CA HIS A 27 -5.25 -20.26 22.50
C HIS A 27 -6.71 -19.99 22.93
N GLU A 28 -7.05 -18.73 23.20
CA GLU A 28 -8.36 -18.29 23.70
C GLU A 28 -9.19 -17.66 22.57
N ARG A 29 -9.49 -18.47 21.53
CA ARG A 29 -10.02 -18.00 20.23
C ARG A 29 -11.31 -17.17 20.30
N ASP A 30 -12.09 -17.32 21.36
CA ASP A 30 -13.39 -16.67 21.55
C ASP A 30 -13.34 -15.51 22.57
N GLN A 31 -12.16 -15.19 23.14
CA GLN A 31 -11.95 -14.17 24.17
C GLN A 31 -10.77 -13.26 23.82
N TRP A 32 -10.76 -12.78 22.58
CA TRP A 32 -9.67 -11.93 22.09
C TRP A 32 -9.60 -10.57 22.77
N ASP A 33 -10.74 -10.02 23.19
CA ASP A 33 -10.87 -8.64 23.67
C ASP A 33 -9.90 -8.32 24.81
N GLY A 34 -9.77 -9.22 25.79
CA GLY A 34 -8.85 -9.01 26.92
C GLY A 34 -7.37 -8.96 26.50
N GLY A 35 -6.96 -9.76 25.53
CA GLY A 35 -5.59 -9.72 25.01
C GLY A 35 -5.33 -8.48 24.15
N PHE A 36 -6.33 -8.01 23.40
CA PHE A 36 -6.21 -6.74 22.67
C PHE A 36 -6.13 -5.53 23.61
N ASP A 37 -6.82 -5.54 24.74
CA ASP A 37 -6.69 -4.50 25.75
C ASP A 37 -5.30 -4.47 26.40
N GLU A 38 -4.69 -5.63 26.64
CA GLU A 38 -3.29 -5.71 27.07
C GLU A 38 -2.33 -5.14 26.01
N LEU A 39 -2.56 -5.43 24.72
CA LEU A 39 -1.76 -4.84 23.63
C LEU A 39 -1.94 -3.32 23.55
N ARG A 40 -3.17 -2.80 23.68
CA ARG A 40 -3.43 -1.35 23.73
C ARG A 40 -2.66 -0.69 24.86
N ALA A 41 -2.65 -1.29 26.04
CA ALA A 41 -1.90 -0.77 27.18
C ALA A 41 -0.40 -0.63 26.85
N LEU A 42 0.19 -1.62 26.16
CA LEU A 42 1.59 -1.54 25.70
C LEU A 42 1.82 -0.45 24.66
N LEU A 43 0.88 -0.25 23.73
CA LEU A 43 0.96 0.78 22.68
C LEU A 43 0.72 2.20 23.19
N THR A 44 0.25 2.37 24.43
CA THR A 44 0.18 3.67 25.12
C THR A 44 1.37 3.99 26.02
N GLY A 45 2.29 3.03 26.21
CA GLY A 45 3.44 3.17 27.11
C GLY A 45 4.61 3.96 26.51
N GLU A 46 5.68 4.12 27.30
CA GLU A 46 6.90 4.86 26.93
C GLU A 46 7.61 4.29 25.69
N LEU A 47 7.51 2.97 25.48
CA LEU A 47 8.11 2.25 24.36
C LEU A 47 7.14 2.03 23.18
N LYS A 48 6.16 2.93 23.00
CA LYS A 48 5.14 2.83 21.94
C LYS A 48 5.72 2.53 20.55
N SER A 49 6.76 3.24 20.12
CA SER A 49 7.35 3.06 18.78
C SER A 49 7.92 1.65 18.59
N VAL A 50 8.65 1.16 19.59
CA VAL A 50 9.22 -0.20 19.60
C VAL A 50 8.10 -1.24 19.64
N ALA A 51 7.05 -1.01 20.43
CA ALA A 51 5.88 -1.89 20.49
C ALA A 51 5.16 -1.97 19.15
N LEU A 52 4.98 -0.84 18.44
CA LEU A 52 4.38 -0.79 17.10
C LEU A 52 5.17 -1.60 16.08
N GLU A 53 6.49 -1.41 16.02
CA GLU A 53 7.36 -2.14 15.08
C GLU A 53 7.36 -3.65 15.34
N LEU A 54 7.46 -4.05 16.61
CA LEU A 54 7.43 -5.46 17.00
C LEU A 54 6.07 -6.10 16.73
N LEU A 55 4.98 -5.38 16.99
CA LEU A 55 3.63 -5.86 16.76
C LEU A 55 3.31 -5.97 15.26
N ASP A 56 3.74 -5.03 14.42
CA ASP A 56 3.62 -5.12 12.96
C ASP A 56 4.38 -6.33 12.39
N ALA A 57 5.61 -6.56 12.88
CA ALA A 57 6.42 -7.70 12.46
C ALA A 57 5.77 -9.06 12.83
N GLU A 58 5.15 -9.15 14.01
CA GLU A 58 4.44 -10.37 14.42
C GLU A 58 3.08 -10.51 13.70
N ALA A 59 2.34 -9.42 13.46
CA ALA A 59 1.04 -9.44 12.77
C ALA A 59 1.13 -10.04 11.36
N ARG A 60 2.22 -9.76 10.62
CA ARG A 60 2.48 -10.33 9.27
C ARG A 60 2.64 -11.86 9.25
N ARG A 61 2.85 -12.49 10.41
CA ARG A 61 3.04 -13.94 10.56
C ARG A 61 1.79 -14.66 11.05
N GLU A 62 0.72 -13.92 11.34
CA GLU A 62 -0.53 -14.46 11.86
C GLU A 62 -1.47 -14.94 10.74
N ARG A 63 -2.56 -15.62 11.14
CA ARG A 63 -3.65 -15.97 10.22
C ARG A 63 -4.41 -14.70 9.81
N LEU A 64 -4.92 -14.69 8.58
CA LEU A 64 -5.55 -13.51 7.96
C LEU A 64 -6.56 -12.78 8.89
N GLU A 65 -7.53 -13.49 9.48
CA GLU A 65 -8.51 -12.87 10.40
C GLU A 65 -7.87 -12.16 11.61
N PHE A 66 -6.79 -12.74 12.15
CA PHE A 66 -6.09 -12.17 13.31
C PHE A 66 -5.13 -11.06 12.89
N GLN A 67 -4.48 -11.21 11.73
CA GLN A 67 -3.69 -10.16 11.10
C GLN A 67 -4.51 -8.89 10.88
N TRP A 68 -5.75 -9.01 10.39
CA TRP A 68 -6.61 -7.86 10.12
C TRP A 68 -6.94 -7.10 11.41
N LYS A 69 -7.29 -7.81 12.49
CA LYS A 69 -7.54 -7.17 13.79
C LYS A 69 -6.30 -6.50 14.39
N LEU A 70 -5.13 -7.11 14.20
CA LEU A 70 -3.86 -6.48 14.62
C LEU A 70 -3.55 -5.25 13.77
N GLN A 71 -3.86 -5.26 12.48
CA GLN A 71 -3.71 -4.08 11.61
C GLN A 71 -4.68 -2.97 11.98
N GLU A 72 -5.95 -3.27 12.27
CA GLU A 72 -6.91 -2.27 12.80
C GLU A 72 -6.38 -1.63 14.09
N LEU A 73 -5.82 -2.44 14.99
CA LEU A 73 -5.16 -1.93 16.19
C LEU A 73 -3.96 -1.06 15.84
N LEU A 74 -3.08 -1.46 14.93
CA LEU A 74 -1.92 -0.65 14.53
C LEU A 74 -2.33 0.68 13.89
N GLU A 75 -3.39 0.69 13.08
CA GLU A 75 -3.94 1.91 12.47
C GLU A 75 -4.49 2.89 13.52
N GLU A 76 -5.12 2.40 14.59
CA GLU A 76 -5.58 3.23 15.72
C GLU A 76 -4.43 4.01 16.38
N PHE A 77 -3.23 3.41 16.41
CA PHE A 77 -2.05 3.98 17.05
C PHE A 77 -1.04 4.59 16.07
N ALA A 78 -1.27 4.44 14.77
CA ALA A 78 -0.44 5.03 13.72
C ALA A 78 -0.45 6.57 13.86
N PRO A 79 0.69 7.25 13.64
CA PRO A 79 0.68 8.69 13.57
C PRO A 79 -0.31 9.11 12.48
N PRO A 80 -1.12 10.17 12.70
CA PRO A 80 -2.04 10.64 11.67
C PRO A 80 -1.22 10.85 10.40
N PRO A 81 -1.74 10.40 9.23
CA PRO A 81 -1.03 10.62 7.98
C PRO A 81 -0.68 12.09 7.92
N PRO A 82 0.57 12.46 7.60
CA PRO A 82 0.97 13.85 7.53
C PRO A 82 -0.10 14.55 6.68
N PRO A 83 -0.62 15.71 7.10
CA PRO A 83 -1.61 16.42 6.31
C PRO A 83 -1.05 16.49 4.90
N LYS A 84 -1.77 15.93 3.93
CA LYS A 84 -1.47 16.16 2.51
C LYS A 84 -1.37 17.66 2.41
N LYS A 85 -0.15 18.20 2.33
CA LYS A 85 0.06 19.61 2.05
C LYS A 85 -0.76 19.84 0.78
N GLU A 86 -1.84 20.62 0.89
CA GLU A 86 -2.43 21.24 -0.27
C GLU A 86 -1.26 21.84 -1.05
N ALA A 87 -1.07 21.37 -2.29
CA ALA A 87 0.04 21.74 -3.13
C ALA A 87 0.02 23.26 -3.33
N LYS A 88 0.76 23.98 -2.47
CA LYS A 88 1.22 25.31 -2.77
C LYS A 88 2.33 25.13 -3.82
N PRO A 89 2.25 25.75 -5.01
CA PRO A 89 3.25 25.57 -6.05
C PRO A 89 4.59 26.10 -5.53
N GLU A 90 5.57 25.24 -5.34
CA GLU A 90 6.95 25.60 -5.01
C GLU A 90 7.86 25.16 -6.17
N GLU A 91 8.77 26.05 -6.48
CA GLU A 91 9.64 26.20 -7.65
C GLU A 91 10.61 25.02 -7.89
N PRO A 92 11.15 24.87 -9.13
CA PRO A 92 11.94 23.71 -9.52
C PRO A 92 13.28 23.65 -8.76
N PRO A 93 13.73 22.47 -8.30
CA PRO A 93 15.07 22.31 -7.77
C PRO A 93 16.07 22.31 -8.94
N ALA A 94 17.04 23.22 -8.87
CA ALA A 94 18.18 23.29 -9.76
C ALA A 94 19.09 22.05 -9.65
N GLU A 95 19.63 21.64 -10.80
CA GLU A 95 20.86 20.84 -11.07
C GLU A 95 21.98 21.09 -10.02
N GLU A 96 22.91 20.20 -9.61
CA GLU A 96 23.64 19.03 -10.16
C GLU A 96 24.68 18.58 -9.06
N PRO A 97 25.60 17.58 -9.20
CA PRO A 97 25.79 16.59 -10.27
C PRO A 97 26.10 15.12 -9.85
N ALA A 98 25.88 14.24 -10.84
CA ALA A 98 26.58 13.02 -11.27
C ALA A 98 27.57 12.25 -10.36
N ALA A 99 27.36 10.92 -10.30
CA ALA A 99 28.26 9.86 -10.81
C ALA A 99 28.36 8.66 -9.85
N GLU A 100 27.74 7.54 -10.19
CA GLU A 100 28.49 6.32 -10.47
C GLU A 100 27.59 5.33 -11.22
N GLU A 101 28.02 5.04 -12.44
CA GLU A 101 27.53 4.00 -13.33
C GLU A 101 27.88 2.63 -12.75
N GLU A 102 26.92 1.70 -12.72
CA GLU A 102 27.20 0.29 -13.01
C GLU A 102 25.97 -0.32 -13.71
N GLU A 103 25.98 -0.29 -15.05
CA GLU A 103 25.51 -1.45 -15.82
C GLU A 103 26.72 -2.39 -16.01
N PRO A 104 26.50 -3.71 -16.15
CA PRO A 104 26.36 -4.20 -17.51
C PRO A 104 25.19 -5.18 -17.68
N VAL A 105 24.30 -4.79 -18.59
CA VAL A 105 23.83 -5.54 -19.76
C VAL A 105 23.97 -7.07 -19.70
N ASN A 106 22.81 -7.73 -19.68
CA ASN A 106 22.64 -9.03 -20.32
C ASN A 106 21.44 -8.95 -21.28
N GLU A 107 21.71 -8.49 -22.50
CA GLU A 107 20.93 -8.76 -23.73
C GLU A 107 20.93 -10.30 -23.97
N ALA A 108 19.93 -11.04 -24.45
CA ALA A 108 18.65 -10.85 -25.14
C ALA A 108 18.03 -12.30 -25.27
N PRO A 109 16.97 -12.63 -26.05
CA PRO A 109 16.15 -11.80 -26.94
C PRO A 109 14.62 -12.04 -26.82
N GLY A 110 13.85 -10.97 -27.06
CA GLY A 110 12.39 -11.06 -27.16
C GLY A 110 11.78 -9.75 -27.65
N ALA A 111 12.06 -9.41 -28.90
CA ALA A 111 11.35 -8.48 -29.78
C ALA A 111 10.31 -7.51 -29.16
N GLY A 112 10.58 -6.20 -29.26
CA GLY A 112 9.51 -5.21 -29.44
C GLY A 112 9.71 -3.87 -28.74
N GLY A 113 10.37 -2.93 -29.42
CA GLY A 113 10.23 -1.49 -29.19
C GLY A 113 10.94 -0.93 -27.96
N VAL A 114 11.82 0.04 -28.16
CA VAL A 114 12.33 0.91 -27.10
C VAL A 114 11.13 1.67 -26.52
N VAL A 115 10.57 1.18 -25.41
CA VAL A 115 9.46 1.83 -24.73
C VAL A 115 10.06 2.98 -23.93
N ALA A 116 9.80 4.21 -24.36
CA ALA A 116 10.11 5.39 -23.57
C ALA A 116 9.53 5.22 -22.15
N PRO A 117 10.30 5.54 -21.08
CA PRO A 117 9.81 5.38 -19.72
C PRO A 117 8.51 6.16 -19.54
N LEU A 118 7.46 5.48 -19.06
CA LEU A 118 6.13 6.05 -18.86
C LEU A 118 6.22 7.18 -17.82
N ARG A 119 6.05 8.42 -18.28
CA ARG A 119 5.96 9.59 -17.39
C ARG A 119 4.50 9.84 -17.03
N PRO A 120 4.17 10.14 -15.76
CA PRO A 120 2.80 10.45 -15.36
C PRO A 120 2.18 11.64 -16.13
N GLU A 121 3.01 12.59 -16.57
CA GLU A 121 2.59 13.77 -17.35
C GLU A 121 2.01 13.43 -18.73
N ASP A 122 2.40 12.28 -19.28
CA ASP A 122 2.01 11.83 -20.61
C ASP A 122 0.70 11.03 -20.60
N LEU A 123 0.11 10.78 -19.44
CA LEU A 123 -1.15 10.05 -19.28
C LEU A 123 -2.34 11.02 -19.20
N VAL A 124 -3.32 10.84 -20.07
CA VAL A 124 -4.59 11.58 -20.06
C VAL A 124 -5.70 10.64 -19.58
N PRO A 125 -6.42 10.96 -18.50
CA PRO A 125 -7.55 10.15 -18.08
C PRO A 125 -8.68 10.25 -19.13
N ILE A 126 -9.19 9.11 -19.57
CA ILE A 126 -10.27 9.01 -20.56
C ILE A 126 -11.56 8.39 -19.98
N TYR A 127 -11.45 7.71 -18.83
CA TYR A 127 -12.55 7.07 -18.14
C TYR A 127 -12.26 7.07 -16.64
N ASP A 128 -13.20 7.54 -15.82
CA ASP A 128 -13.04 7.62 -14.35
C ASP A 128 -14.34 7.20 -13.66
N ASP A 129 -14.36 5.96 -13.17
CA ASP A 129 -15.50 5.39 -12.45
C ASP A 129 -15.25 5.46 -10.93
N PRO A 130 -16.22 5.96 -10.14
CA PRO A 130 -16.12 6.02 -8.68
C PRO A 130 -15.91 4.66 -8.00
N ARG A 131 -16.09 3.55 -8.72
CA ARG A 131 -15.78 2.18 -8.26
C ARG A 131 -14.29 1.85 -8.30
N GLY A 132 -13.45 2.80 -8.70
CA GLY A 132 -11.99 2.63 -8.71
C GLY A 132 -11.45 2.03 -10.01
N ILE A 133 -12.16 2.24 -11.13
CA ILE A 133 -11.69 1.91 -12.48
C ILE A 133 -11.30 3.22 -13.16
N LEU A 134 -10.03 3.36 -13.50
CA LEU A 134 -9.48 4.54 -14.16
C LEU A 134 -8.73 4.11 -15.41
N ILE A 135 -9.09 4.66 -16.57
CA ILE A 135 -8.38 4.38 -17.82
C ILE A 135 -7.67 5.66 -18.26
N HIS A 136 -6.37 5.54 -18.52
CA HIS A 136 -5.57 6.58 -19.13
C HIS A 136 -5.20 6.22 -20.55
N LYS A 137 -5.06 7.24 -21.40
CA LYS A 137 -4.46 7.16 -22.72
C LYS A 137 -3.16 7.94 -22.70
N HIS A 138 -2.08 7.32 -23.14
CA HIS A 138 -0.81 8.00 -23.27
C HIS A 138 -0.80 8.88 -24.53
N LYS A 139 -0.39 10.15 -24.37
CA LYS A 139 -0.53 11.21 -25.39
C LYS A 139 0.24 10.90 -26.68
N THR A 140 1.43 10.32 -26.54
CA THR A 140 2.39 10.20 -27.64
C THR A 140 2.22 8.93 -28.46
N ASP A 141 1.82 7.83 -27.82
CA ASP A 141 1.75 6.50 -28.45
C ASP A 141 0.33 5.91 -28.51
N GLY A 142 -0.65 6.56 -27.88
CA GLY A 142 -2.04 6.09 -27.84
C GLY A 142 -2.25 4.79 -27.07
N ARG A 143 -1.28 4.34 -26.26
CA ARG A 143 -1.45 3.18 -25.38
C ARG A 143 -2.44 3.47 -24.27
N TRP A 144 -3.19 2.45 -23.87
CA TRP A 144 -4.21 2.58 -22.82
C TRP A 144 -3.71 1.88 -21.56
N PHE A 145 -3.89 2.52 -20.42
CA PHE A 145 -3.50 2.02 -19.11
C PHE A 145 -4.72 1.96 -18.23
N LEU A 146 -5.07 0.75 -17.79
CA LEU A 146 -6.15 0.52 -16.85
C LEU A 146 -5.55 0.46 -15.44
N THR A 147 -5.95 1.40 -14.59
CA THR A 147 -5.68 1.38 -13.17
C THR A 147 -6.94 0.89 -12.46
N GLN A 148 -6.80 -0.21 -11.72
CA GLN A 148 -7.87 -0.78 -10.90
C GLN A 148 -7.35 -1.11 -9.51
N VAL A 149 -8.20 -0.94 -8.50
CA VAL A 149 -7.85 -1.38 -7.14
C VAL A 149 -7.90 -2.90 -7.09
N ASN A 150 -6.77 -3.53 -6.79
CA ASN A 150 -6.72 -4.98 -6.65
C ASN A 150 -7.51 -5.40 -5.40
N PRO A 151 -8.53 -6.27 -5.51
CA PRO A 151 -9.39 -6.61 -4.38
C PRO A 151 -8.68 -7.43 -3.30
N MET A 152 -7.55 -8.06 -3.62
CA MET A 152 -6.76 -8.86 -2.67
C MET A 152 -5.75 -8.00 -1.89
N THR A 153 -5.18 -6.97 -2.52
CA THR A 153 -4.13 -6.14 -1.89
C THR A 153 -4.61 -4.74 -1.51
N GLY A 154 -5.78 -4.31 -1.99
CA GLY A 154 -6.28 -2.95 -1.83
C GLY A 154 -5.45 -1.89 -2.56
N GLN A 155 -4.38 -2.27 -3.27
CA GLN A 155 -3.49 -1.34 -3.95
C GLN A 155 -3.94 -1.08 -5.38
N PRO A 156 -3.79 0.15 -5.90
CA PRO A 156 -4.01 0.43 -7.30
C PRO A 156 -2.96 -0.31 -8.14
N GLN A 157 -3.44 -1.16 -9.02
CA GLN A 157 -2.63 -1.86 -10.01
C GLN A 157 -2.91 -1.27 -11.38
N THR A 158 -1.85 -0.77 -12.03
CA THR A 158 -1.92 -0.27 -13.39
C THR A 158 -1.42 -1.34 -14.36
N VAL A 159 -2.23 -1.66 -15.36
CA VAL A 159 -1.89 -2.60 -16.43
C VAL A 159 -2.04 -1.93 -17.79
N GLU A 160 -1.12 -2.20 -18.71
CA GLU A 160 -1.25 -1.76 -20.10
C GLU A 160 -2.30 -2.64 -20.81
N LEU A 161 -3.27 -2.00 -21.48
CA LEU A 161 -4.28 -2.68 -22.28
C LEU A 161 -3.75 -2.90 -23.70
N ALA A 162 -3.54 -4.16 -24.05
CA ALA A 162 -3.34 -4.59 -25.44
C ALA A 162 -4.57 -4.28 -26.31
N GLU A 163 -4.40 -4.14 -27.63
CA GLU A 163 -5.48 -3.79 -28.58
C GLU A 163 -6.73 -4.69 -28.47
N ALA A 164 -6.54 -6.00 -28.24
CA ALA A 164 -7.65 -6.93 -28.02
C ALA A 164 -8.47 -6.56 -26.77
N HIS A 165 -7.79 -6.23 -25.66
CA HIS A 165 -8.45 -5.80 -24.43
C HIS A 165 -9.05 -4.40 -24.56
N LYS A 166 -8.44 -3.49 -25.34
CA LYS A 166 -9.04 -2.16 -25.61
C LYS A 166 -10.42 -2.29 -26.25
N SER A 167 -10.56 -3.19 -27.23
CA SER A 167 -11.82 -3.42 -27.93
C SER A 167 -12.89 -3.98 -26.98
N GLN A 168 -12.51 -4.96 -26.16
CA GLN A 168 -13.40 -5.53 -25.15
C GLN A 168 -13.85 -4.48 -24.12
N VAL A 169 -12.90 -3.70 -23.56
CA VAL A 169 -13.20 -2.65 -22.59
C VAL A 169 -14.11 -1.57 -23.18
N LYS A 170 -13.91 -1.20 -24.45
CA LYS A 170 -14.82 -0.28 -25.15
C LYS A 170 -16.22 -0.84 -25.30
N GLU A 171 -16.37 -2.13 -25.58
CA GLU A 171 -17.68 -2.77 -25.73
C GLU A 171 -18.40 -2.90 -24.40
N GLU A 172 -17.70 -3.32 -23.34
CA GLU A 172 -18.24 -3.46 -21.99
C GLU A 172 -18.65 -2.11 -21.40
N LEU A 173 -17.88 -1.06 -21.67
CA LEU A 173 -18.11 0.28 -21.13
C LEU A 173 -18.87 1.20 -22.09
N LYS A 174 -19.36 0.73 -23.24
CA LYS A 174 -19.94 1.59 -24.30
C LYS A 174 -21.08 2.50 -23.82
N ASP A 175 -21.89 2.02 -22.88
CA ASP A 175 -23.06 2.72 -22.33
C ASP A 175 -22.76 3.37 -20.96
N SER A 176 -21.50 3.38 -20.54
CA SER A 176 -21.08 3.93 -19.25
C SER A 176 -21.09 5.47 -19.26
N PRO A 177 -21.63 6.15 -18.23
CA PRO A 177 -21.64 7.61 -18.15
C PRO A 177 -20.30 8.21 -17.72
N TYR A 178 -19.31 7.38 -17.40
CA TYR A 178 -18.03 7.79 -16.81
C TYR A 178 -16.92 8.07 -17.84
N TRP A 179 -17.25 8.05 -19.13
CA TRP A 179 -16.34 8.51 -20.17
C TRP A 179 -16.11 10.01 -20.04
N LEU A 180 -14.85 10.41 -20.01
CA LEU A 180 -14.46 11.81 -20.01
C LEU A 180 -14.48 12.29 -21.47
N GLU A 181 -15.58 12.94 -21.88
CA GLU A 181 -15.88 13.37 -23.26
C GLU A 181 -14.78 14.19 -23.95
N LYS A 182 -13.78 14.69 -23.21
CA LYS A 182 -12.66 15.49 -23.73
C LYS A 182 -11.50 14.68 -24.34
N SER A 183 -11.64 13.36 -24.52
CA SER A 183 -10.52 12.49 -24.91
C SER A 183 -10.73 11.64 -26.18
N TRP A 184 -11.80 11.90 -26.93
CA TRP A 184 -12.06 11.30 -28.24
C TRP A 184 -11.62 12.20 -29.38
#